data_AF-W7TPX5-F1
#
_entry.id   AF-W7TPX5-F1
#
_cell.length_a   1.000
_cell.length_b   1.000
_cell.length_c   1.000
_cell.angle_alpha   90.00
_cell.angle_beta   90.00
_cell.angle_gamma   90.00
#
_symmetry.space_group_name_H-M   'P 1'
#
loop_
_entity.id
_entity.type
_entity.pdbx_description
1 polymer ?
#
loop_
_entity_poly.entity_id
_entity_poly.type
_entity_poly.pdbx_seq_one_letter_code
_entity_poly.pdbx_strand_id
1 'polypeptide(L)'
;MEAGVLQARKTTDVVSALTFVMAGAAAGRLLASLRETCLPLMTTEFKEDVCLSILIYLVGYAALGGFSPLMPTKRKAWIMSVLCSLGMSLGSLPYVYRLVYIHGFDTGKMVYADDRLSVFVMSFFMTFLVLDIVVGLRIYPSEISFLTGWFHHSLYMCACLWAMIHQISISAVATMIMEVPTLVMALGRLDKSMRNDFLFGSTFFATRIVYLGIYIYKLMCDVSPRVVVWPVCLPAMALHLFWFQGFIQQQMRLRTRSSEAGGSLWTLTYIFFVNIPFKWESLMWFWLHLEKTGGIS
;
A
#
# COMPACT_ATOMS: atom_id res chain seq x y z
N MET A 1 -11.60 52.05 -20.66
CA MET A 1 -10.76 50.97 -20.11
C MET A 1 -11.45 50.20 -18.97
N GLU A 2 -12.38 50.80 -18.23
CA GLU A 2 -13.09 50.12 -17.11
C GLU A 2 -14.17 49.10 -17.52
N ALA A 3 -14.82 49.28 -18.68
CA ALA A 3 -15.86 48.34 -19.15
C ALA A 3 -15.31 46.93 -19.48
N GLY A 4 -14.08 46.83 -19.96
CA GLY A 4 -13.43 45.54 -20.27
C GLY A 4 -13.01 44.75 -19.04
N VAL A 5 -12.68 45.43 -17.93
CA VAL A 5 -12.30 44.80 -16.66
C VAL A 5 -13.52 44.21 -15.94
N LEU A 6 -14.69 44.84 -16.05
CA LEU A 6 -15.94 44.31 -15.48
C LEU A 6 -16.45 43.07 -16.21
N GLN A 7 -16.25 43.01 -17.53
CA GLN A 7 -16.66 41.85 -18.35
C GLN A 7 -15.74 40.65 -18.14
N ALA A 8 -14.44 40.89 -17.93
CA ALA A 8 -13.48 39.85 -17.58
C ALA A 8 -13.70 39.25 -16.18
N ARG A 9 -14.19 40.02 -15.20
CA ARG A 9 -14.57 39.51 -13.86
C ARG A 9 -15.83 38.64 -13.90
N LYS A 10 -16.85 39.02 -14.68
CA LYS A 10 -18.09 38.23 -14.82
C LYS A 10 -17.85 36.87 -15.48
N THR A 11 -16.91 36.77 -16.42
CA THR A 11 -16.60 35.49 -17.08
C THR A 11 -15.79 34.55 -16.18
N THR A 12 -14.88 35.04 -15.34
CA THR A 12 -14.17 34.20 -14.36
C THR A 12 -15.08 33.64 -13.27
N ASP A 13 -16.08 34.40 -12.82
CA ASP A 13 -17.06 33.93 -11.83
C ASP A 13 -17.98 32.84 -12.40
N VAL A 14 -18.40 32.97 -13.66
CA VAL A 14 -19.23 31.97 -14.35
C VAL A 14 -18.44 30.69 -14.65
N VAL A 15 -17.18 30.79 -15.06
CA VAL A 15 -16.32 29.62 -15.29
C VAL A 15 -16.01 28.90 -13.98
N SER A 16 -15.76 29.64 -12.89
CA SER A 16 -15.51 29.05 -11.57
C SER A 16 -16.77 28.34 -11.02
N ALA A 17 -17.95 28.94 -11.20
CA ALA A 17 -19.23 28.34 -10.82
C ALA A 17 -19.55 27.08 -11.66
N LEU A 18 -19.33 27.12 -12.99
CA LEU A 18 -19.49 25.97 -13.87
C LEU A 18 -18.50 24.84 -13.53
N THR A 19 -17.26 25.17 -13.18
CA THR A 19 -16.25 24.18 -12.77
C THR A 19 -16.65 23.52 -11.45
N PHE A 20 -17.21 24.28 -10.50
CA PHE A 20 -17.71 23.75 -9.23
C PHE A 20 -18.97 22.87 -9.40
N VAL A 21 -19.91 23.27 -10.25
CA VAL A 21 -21.11 22.48 -10.58
C VAL A 21 -20.76 21.21 -11.36
N MET A 22 -19.82 21.30 -12.31
CA MET A 22 -19.33 20.14 -13.06
C MET A 22 -18.53 19.18 -12.16
N ALA A 23 -17.73 19.69 -11.23
CA ALA A 23 -17.05 18.90 -10.21
C ALA A 23 -18.04 18.24 -9.25
N GLY A 24 -19.10 18.94 -8.84
CA GLY A 24 -20.19 18.39 -8.02
C GLY A 24 -21.00 17.32 -8.74
N ALA A 25 -21.30 17.51 -10.03
CA ALA A 25 -21.98 16.52 -10.85
C ALA A 25 -21.10 15.30 -11.17
N ALA A 26 -19.80 15.51 -11.41
CA ALA A 26 -18.83 14.43 -11.58
C ALA A 26 -18.62 13.64 -10.28
N ALA A 27 -18.50 14.32 -9.13
CA ALA A 27 -18.45 13.69 -7.81
C ALA A 27 -19.74 12.94 -7.49
N GLY A 28 -20.91 13.51 -7.81
CA GLY A 28 -22.20 12.86 -7.64
C GLY A 28 -22.34 11.60 -8.49
N ARG A 29 -21.92 11.64 -9.76
CA ARG A 29 -21.88 10.46 -10.65
C ARG A 29 -20.88 9.42 -10.17
N LEU A 30 -19.70 9.84 -9.71
CA LEU A 30 -18.70 8.94 -9.14
C LEU A 30 -19.23 8.28 -7.86
N LEU A 31 -19.86 9.03 -6.96
CA LEU A 31 -20.46 8.49 -5.75
C LEU A 31 -21.63 7.55 -6.04
N ALA A 32 -22.46 7.86 -7.04
CA ALA A 32 -23.54 6.97 -7.49
C ALA A 32 -22.98 5.68 -8.10
N SER A 33 -21.97 5.78 -8.97
CA SER A 33 -21.29 4.63 -9.56
C SER A 33 -20.58 3.78 -8.52
N LEU A 34 -19.86 4.40 -7.58
CA LEU A 34 -19.23 3.73 -6.44
C LEU A 34 -20.30 3.06 -5.56
N ARG A 35 -21.43 3.72 -5.32
CA ARG A 35 -22.54 3.12 -4.56
C ARG A 35 -23.08 1.89 -5.28
N GLU A 36 -23.41 1.98 -6.56
CA GLU A 36 -23.95 0.84 -7.33
C GLU A 36 -22.94 -0.30 -7.43
N THR A 37 -21.64 0.01 -7.49
CA THR A 37 -20.58 -0.98 -7.62
C THR A 37 -20.21 -1.62 -6.26
N CYS A 38 -20.25 -0.85 -5.17
CA CYS A 38 -19.92 -1.32 -3.83
C CYS A 38 -21.12 -1.89 -3.07
N LEU A 39 -22.37 -1.55 -3.43
CA LEU A 39 -23.55 -2.05 -2.74
C LEU A 39 -23.67 -3.59 -2.79
N PRO A 40 -23.33 -4.28 -3.90
CA PRO A 40 -23.26 -5.74 -3.93
C PRO A 40 -22.20 -6.33 -2.98
N LEU A 41 -21.13 -5.60 -2.68
CA LEU A 41 -20.08 -6.03 -1.74
C LEU A 41 -20.54 -5.93 -0.28
N MET A 42 -21.57 -5.12 0.03
CA MET A 42 -22.09 -4.94 1.38
C MET A 42 -23.03 -6.07 1.82
N THR A 43 -22.59 -7.31 1.65
CA THR A 43 -23.26 -8.49 2.19
C THR A 43 -23.26 -8.44 3.72
N THR A 44 -24.14 -9.22 4.36
CA THR A 44 -24.15 -9.35 5.82
C THR A 44 -22.80 -9.83 6.34
N GLU A 45 -22.18 -10.79 5.64
CA GLU A 45 -20.87 -11.35 5.98
C GLU A 45 -19.75 -10.29 5.94
N PHE A 46 -19.74 -9.40 4.92
CA PHE A 46 -18.75 -8.33 4.85
C PHE A 46 -18.88 -7.35 6.02
N LYS A 47 -20.11 -7.04 6.45
CA LYS A 47 -20.35 -6.18 7.63
C LYS A 47 -19.85 -6.84 8.90
N GLU A 48 -20.08 -8.15 9.06
CA GLU A 48 -19.58 -8.93 10.18
C GLU A 48 -18.04 -8.94 10.22
N ASP A 49 -17.39 -9.09 9.06
CA ASP A 49 -15.93 -9.01 8.94
C ASP A 49 -15.36 -7.67 9.37
N VAL A 50 -15.98 -6.58 8.91
CA VAL A 50 -15.58 -5.22 9.28
C VAL A 50 -15.77 -5.01 10.78
N CYS A 51 -16.90 -5.41 11.35
CA CYS A 51 -17.15 -5.32 12.79
C CYS A 51 -16.13 -6.12 13.61
N LEU A 52 -15.84 -7.36 13.20
CA LEU A 52 -14.84 -8.20 13.84
C LEU A 52 -13.44 -7.60 13.73
N SER A 53 -13.09 -7.06 12.56
CA SER A 53 -11.81 -6.38 12.33
C SER A 53 -11.66 -5.16 13.24
N ILE A 54 -12.70 -4.33 13.36
CA ILE A 54 -12.73 -3.18 14.28
C ILE A 54 -12.48 -3.64 15.71
N LEU A 55 -13.18 -4.69 16.16
CA LEU A 55 -13.00 -5.24 17.49
C LEU A 55 -11.55 -5.70 17.72
N ILE A 56 -10.97 -6.45 16.78
CA ILE A 56 -9.58 -6.92 16.85
C ILE A 56 -8.62 -5.73 16.96
N TYR A 57 -8.78 -4.70 16.12
CA TYR A 57 -7.92 -3.51 16.17
C TYR A 57 -8.06 -2.75 17.48
N LEU A 58 -9.28 -2.49 17.96
CA LEU A 58 -9.48 -1.72 19.19
C LEU A 58 -8.99 -2.48 20.43
N VAL A 59 -9.25 -3.78 20.51
CA VAL A 59 -8.76 -4.62 21.61
C VAL A 59 -7.25 -4.74 21.57
N GLY A 60 -6.66 -5.03 20.40
CA GLY A 60 -5.21 -5.09 20.23
C GLY A 60 -4.54 -3.76 20.54
N TYR A 61 -5.13 -2.64 20.09
CA TYR A 61 -4.63 -1.31 20.36
C TYR A 61 -4.68 -0.96 21.85
N ALA A 62 -5.76 -1.33 22.54
CA ALA A 62 -5.88 -1.18 23.99
C ALA A 62 -4.86 -2.05 24.74
N ALA A 63 -4.73 -3.32 24.37
CA ALA A 63 -3.83 -4.29 25.01
C ALA A 63 -2.36 -3.88 24.90
N LEU A 64 -1.97 -3.26 23.78
CA LEU A 64 -0.63 -2.71 23.55
C LEU A 64 -0.43 -1.32 24.14
N GLY A 65 -1.39 -0.81 24.93
CA GLY A 65 -1.28 0.46 25.65
C GLY A 65 -1.52 1.70 24.79
N GLY A 66 -2.17 1.57 23.63
CA GLY A 66 -2.43 2.68 22.71
C GLY A 66 -3.28 3.81 23.30
N PHE A 67 -4.10 3.52 24.31
CA PHE A 67 -4.86 4.52 25.08
C PHE A 67 -4.11 5.07 26.30
N SER A 68 -2.93 4.53 26.64
CA SER A 68 -2.16 5.01 27.79
C SER A 68 -1.66 6.44 27.54
N PRO A 69 -1.92 7.39 28.46
CA PRO A 69 -1.40 8.76 28.32
C PRO A 69 0.13 8.81 28.41
N LEU A 70 0.76 7.80 29.02
CA LEU A 70 2.20 7.73 29.22
C LEU A 70 2.98 7.30 27.96
N MET A 71 2.29 6.70 26.98
CA MET A 71 2.95 6.24 25.77
C MET A 71 3.15 7.40 24.77
N PRO A 72 4.36 7.59 24.22
CA PRO A 72 4.61 8.59 23.19
C PRO A 72 3.70 8.42 21.97
N THR A 73 3.20 9.52 21.41
CA THR A 73 2.34 9.56 20.22
C THR A 73 2.93 8.77 19.05
N LYS A 74 4.24 8.92 18.82
CA LYS A 74 4.95 8.17 17.79
C LYS A 74 4.83 6.66 17.98
N ARG A 75 4.94 6.13 19.20
CA ARG A 75 4.79 4.67 19.43
C ARG A 75 3.35 4.22 19.20
N LYS A 76 2.38 5.02 19.64
CA LYS A 76 0.95 4.75 19.42
C LYS A 76 0.63 4.58 17.94
N ALA A 77 1.19 5.43 17.07
CA ALA A 77 1.02 5.33 15.62
C ALA A 77 1.48 3.99 15.02
N TRP A 78 2.47 3.32 15.63
CA TRP A 78 2.98 2.03 15.12
C TRP A 78 2.18 0.81 15.59
N ILE A 79 1.31 0.95 16.59
CA ILE A 79 0.53 -0.18 17.12
C ILE A 79 -0.41 -0.73 16.04
N MET A 80 -1.16 0.15 15.38
CA MET A 80 -2.07 -0.25 14.30
C MET A 80 -1.32 -0.92 13.14
N SER A 81 -0.14 -0.39 12.77
CA SER A 81 0.70 -0.99 11.75
C SER A 81 1.19 -2.39 12.13
N VAL A 82 1.54 -2.64 13.40
CA VAL A 82 1.91 -3.99 13.87
C VAL A 82 0.74 -4.95 13.73
N LEU A 83 -0.44 -4.57 14.21
CA LEU A 83 -1.64 -5.43 14.16
C LEU A 83 -2.02 -5.76 12.71
N CYS A 84 -2.01 -4.75 11.85
CA CYS A 84 -2.31 -4.88 10.43
C CYS A 84 -1.27 -5.79 9.74
N SER A 85 0.01 -5.43 9.79
CA SER A 85 1.06 -6.18 9.10
C SER A 85 1.19 -7.63 9.60
N LEU A 86 0.91 -7.89 10.87
CA LEU A 86 0.81 -9.26 11.41
C LEU A 86 -0.36 -10.01 10.80
N GLY A 87 -1.57 -9.45 10.82
CA GLY A 87 -2.77 -10.07 10.25
C GLY A 87 -2.64 -10.33 8.76
N MET A 88 -2.10 -9.36 8.01
CA MET A 88 -1.84 -9.49 6.56
C MET A 88 -0.81 -10.57 6.26
N SER A 89 0.30 -10.60 7.00
CA SER A 89 1.35 -11.60 6.81
C SER A 89 0.79 -13.01 7.07
N LEU A 90 0.11 -13.22 8.21
CA LEU A 90 -0.46 -14.52 8.56
C LEU A 90 -1.60 -14.93 7.62
N GLY A 91 -2.51 -14.01 7.28
CA GLY A 91 -3.63 -14.26 6.39
C GLY A 91 -3.20 -14.60 4.96
N SER A 92 -2.03 -14.12 4.52
CA SER A 92 -1.47 -14.44 3.20
C SER A 92 -0.85 -15.83 3.09
N LEU A 93 -0.42 -16.45 4.20
CA LEU A 93 0.36 -17.70 4.17
C LEU A 93 -0.34 -18.86 3.44
N PRO A 94 -1.65 -19.13 3.62
CA PRO A 94 -2.33 -20.21 2.90
C PRO A 94 -2.28 -20.00 1.38
N TYR A 95 -2.39 -18.76 0.92
CA TYR A 95 -2.39 -18.41 -0.50
C TYR A 95 -1.01 -18.43 -1.11
N VAL A 96 0.00 -17.94 -0.39
CA VAL A 96 1.41 -18.08 -0.80
C VAL A 96 1.77 -19.56 -0.89
N TYR A 97 1.35 -20.37 0.08
CA TYR A 97 1.57 -21.81 0.07
C TYR A 97 0.93 -22.48 -1.16
N ARG A 98 -0.34 -22.17 -1.42
CA ARG A 98 -1.07 -22.68 -2.58
C ARG A 98 -0.43 -22.25 -3.90
N LEU A 99 -0.04 -20.99 -4.02
CA LEU A 99 0.60 -20.46 -5.22
C LEU A 99 1.94 -21.15 -5.48
N VAL A 100 2.82 -21.17 -4.48
CA VAL A 100 4.21 -21.62 -4.65
C VAL A 100 4.29 -23.15 -4.72
N TYR A 101 3.68 -23.85 -3.78
CA TYR A 101 3.89 -25.30 -3.60
C TYR A 101 2.86 -26.16 -4.33
N ILE A 102 1.59 -25.74 -4.38
CA ILE A 102 0.54 -26.54 -5.03
C ILE A 102 0.53 -26.24 -6.54
N HIS A 103 0.60 -24.96 -6.91
CA HIS A 103 0.45 -24.54 -8.30
C HIS A 103 1.77 -24.27 -9.02
N GLY A 104 2.93 -24.39 -8.35
CA GLY A 104 4.23 -24.18 -8.99
C GLY A 104 4.43 -22.74 -9.48
N PHE A 105 3.89 -21.76 -8.76
CA PHE A 105 3.87 -20.34 -9.11
C PHE A 105 3.07 -20.00 -10.37
N ASP A 106 2.11 -20.86 -10.76
CA ASP A 106 1.16 -20.59 -11.82
C ASP A 106 0.05 -19.66 -11.31
N THR A 107 0.14 -18.39 -11.70
CA THR A 107 -0.79 -17.35 -11.24
C THR A 107 -2.17 -17.48 -11.88
N GLY A 108 -2.27 -18.05 -13.09
CA GLY A 108 -3.54 -18.25 -13.79
C GLY A 108 -4.54 -19.11 -13.04
N LYS A 109 -4.05 -20.00 -12.16
CA LYS A 109 -4.88 -20.88 -11.31
C LYS A 109 -5.46 -20.21 -10.07
N MET A 110 -5.07 -18.98 -9.76
CA MET A 110 -5.47 -18.27 -8.53
C MET A 110 -6.01 -16.86 -8.76
N VAL A 111 -5.79 -16.27 -9.93
CA VAL A 111 -6.07 -14.85 -10.15
C VAL A 111 -7.54 -14.49 -9.99
N TYR A 112 -8.43 -15.20 -10.66
CA TYR A 112 -9.87 -14.91 -10.68
C TYR A 112 -10.62 -15.82 -9.72
N ALA A 113 -10.41 -15.60 -8.43
CA ALA A 113 -11.10 -16.33 -7.39
C ALA A 113 -11.15 -15.52 -6.10
N ASP A 114 -12.27 -15.70 -5.39
CA ASP A 114 -12.48 -15.23 -4.03
C ASP A 114 -12.87 -16.43 -3.17
N ASP A 115 -12.49 -16.37 -1.90
CA ASP A 115 -13.03 -17.22 -0.85
C ASP A 115 -13.24 -16.41 0.43
N ARG A 116 -13.92 -17.01 1.41
CA ARG A 116 -14.30 -16.33 2.65
C ARG A 116 -13.12 -15.75 3.43
N LEU A 117 -11.98 -16.44 3.46
CA LEU A 117 -10.80 -15.99 4.18
C LEU A 117 -10.13 -14.83 3.43
N SER A 118 -10.08 -14.88 2.10
CA SER A 118 -9.46 -13.82 1.29
C SER A 118 -10.24 -12.51 1.42
N VAL A 119 -11.57 -12.58 1.38
CA VAL A 119 -12.46 -11.43 1.60
C VAL A 119 -12.32 -10.89 3.02
N PHE A 120 -12.22 -11.76 4.03
CA PHE A 120 -11.97 -11.34 5.42
C PHE A 120 -10.63 -10.59 5.54
N VAL A 121 -9.54 -11.12 4.99
CA VAL A 121 -8.20 -10.48 5.06
C VAL A 121 -8.19 -9.14 4.33
N MET A 122 -8.85 -9.03 3.18
CA MET A 122 -9.02 -7.75 2.46
C MET A 122 -9.82 -6.74 3.29
N SER A 123 -10.93 -7.18 3.89
CA SER A 123 -11.77 -6.36 4.78
C SER A 123 -11.00 -5.91 6.02
N PHE A 124 -10.17 -6.78 6.59
CA PHE A 124 -9.29 -6.50 7.71
C PHE A 124 -8.27 -5.41 7.38
N PHE A 125 -7.68 -5.46 6.18
CA PHE A 125 -6.77 -4.42 5.70
C PHE A 125 -7.48 -3.09 5.49
N MET A 126 -8.61 -3.10 4.79
CA MET A 126 -9.41 -1.90 4.53
C MET A 126 -9.88 -1.24 5.83
N THR A 127 -10.27 -2.04 6.82
CA THR A 127 -10.64 -1.56 8.15
C THR A 127 -9.47 -0.83 8.81
N PHE A 128 -8.23 -1.34 8.70
CA PHE A 128 -7.05 -0.64 9.18
C PHE A 128 -6.85 0.71 8.48
N LEU A 129 -6.98 0.77 7.16
CA LEU A 129 -6.77 2.02 6.41
C LEU A 129 -7.68 3.14 6.90
N VAL A 130 -8.94 2.81 7.23
CA VAL A 130 -9.91 3.75 7.81
C VAL A 130 -9.59 4.05 9.26
N LEU A 131 -9.40 3.01 10.09
CA LEU A 131 -9.18 3.19 11.52
C LEU A 131 -7.90 3.95 11.83
N ASP A 132 -6.82 3.72 11.11
CA ASP A 132 -5.56 4.43 11.34
C ASP A 132 -5.69 5.94 11.07
N ILE A 133 -6.49 6.34 10.08
CA ILE A 133 -6.83 7.75 9.84
C ILE A 133 -7.73 8.27 10.97
N VAL A 134 -8.82 7.57 11.31
CA VAL A 134 -9.78 8.03 12.33
C VAL A 134 -9.12 8.16 13.70
N VAL A 135 -8.38 7.14 14.12
CA VAL A 135 -7.63 7.12 15.38
C VAL A 135 -6.48 8.11 15.32
N GLY A 136 -5.72 8.14 14.24
CA GLY A 136 -4.57 9.02 14.12
C GLY A 136 -4.93 10.50 14.11
N LEU A 137 -6.06 10.90 13.52
CA LEU A 137 -6.55 12.28 13.59
C LEU A 137 -6.89 12.72 15.02
N ARG A 138 -7.15 11.77 15.92
CA ARG A 138 -7.51 12.04 17.32
C ARG A 138 -6.34 11.86 18.29
N ILE A 139 -5.52 10.83 18.09
CA ILE A 139 -4.52 10.39 19.08
C ILE A 139 -3.09 10.77 18.66
N TYR A 140 -2.76 10.73 17.37
CA TYR A 140 -1.41 11.02 16.86
C TYR A 140 -1.43 11.85 15.56
N PRO A 141 -2.08 13.03 15.55
CA PRO A 141 -2.29 13.79 14.33
C PRO A 141 -0.97 14.28 13.71
N SER A 142 0.08 14.45 14.51
CA SER A 142 1.42 14.81 14.03
C SER A 142 2.11 13.73 13.20
N GLU A 143 1.65 12.49 13.29
CA GLU A 143 2.26 11.35 12.57
C GLU A 143 1.54 11.04 11.25
N ILE A 144 0.36 11.60 11.00
CA ILE A 144 -0.34 11.46 9.71
C ILE A 144 0.24 12.47 8.72
N SER A 145 1.13 12.00 7.84
CA SER A 145 1.61 12.81 6.72
C SER A 145 0.68 12.72 5.50
N PHE A 146 0.74 13.72 4.61
CA PHE A 146 -0.02 13.70 3.35
C PHE A 146 0.31 12.47 2.48
N LEU A 147 1.60 12.19 2.31
CA LEU A 147 2.05 11.12 1.42
C LEU A 147 1.84 9.73 2.02
N THR A 148 2.24 9.53 3.28
CA THR A 148 2.21 8.21 3.92
C THR A 148 0.88 7.88 4.57
N GLY A 149 0.08 8.89 4.94
CA GLY A 149 -1.26 8.71 5.47
C GLY A 149 -2.29 8.82 4.35
N TRP A 150 -2.63 10.04 3.94
CA TRP A 150 -3.78 10.29 3.06
C TRP A 150 -3.66 9.64 1.69
N PHE A 151 -2.59 9.93 0.95
CA PHE A 151 -2.43 9.45 -0.41
C PHE A 151 -2.25 7.93 -0.46
N HIS A 152 -1.34 7.40 0.37
CA HIS A 152 -1.08 5.96 0.47
C HIS A 152 -2.35 5.20 0.85
N HIS A 153 -3.06 5.60 1.92
CA HIS A 153 -4.24 4.86 2.37
C HIS A 153 -5.38 4.92 1.34
N SER A 154 -5.57 6.06 0.68
CA SER A 154 -6.58 6.18 -0.38
C SER A 154 -6.25 5.26 -1.56
N LEU A 155 -4.98 5.20 -1.98
CA LEU A 155 -4.55 4.32 -3.08
C LEU A 155 -4.80 2.85 -2.75
N TYR A 156 -4.41 2.40 -1.55
CA TYR A 156 -4.65 1.02 -1.11
C TYR A 156 -6.13 0.71 -0.94
N MET A 157 -6.93 1.65 -0.44
CA MET A 157 -8.38 1.49 -0.33
C MET A 157 -9.00 1.27 -1.71
N CYS A 158 -8.64 2.11 -2.69
CA CYS A 158 -9.10 1.94 -4.07
C CYS A 158 -8.64 0.61 -4.67
N ALA A 159 -7.38 0.22 -4.48
CA ALA A 159 -6.85 -1.05 -4.97
C ALA A 159 -7.57 -2.25 -4.36
N CYS A 160 -7.92 -2.21 -3.07
CA CYS A 160 -8.65 -3.28 -2.39
C CYS A 160 -10.10 -3.39 -2.85
N LEU A 161 -10.79 -2.26 -2.94
CA LEU A 161 -12.15 -2.22 -3.49
C LEU A 161 -12.17 -2.76 -4.92
N TRP A 162 -11.25 -2.27 -5.75
CA TRP A 162 -11.08 -2.71 -7.12
C TRP A 162 -10.84 -4.23 -7.19
N ALA A 163 -9.95 -4.77 -6.35
CA ALA A 163 -9.69 -6.21 -6.29
C ALA A 163 -10.94 -7.04 -5.92
N MET A 164 -11.74 -6.58 -4.97
CA MET A 164 -12.97 -7.29 -4.59
C MET A 164 -14.05 -7.19 -5.67
N ILE A 165 -14.19 -6.04 -6.35
CA ILE A 165 -15.14 -5.86 -7.46
C ILE A 165 -14.84 -6.84 -8.60
N HIS A 166 -13.56 -7.06 -8.88
CA HIS A 166 -13.11 -7.96 -9.94
C HIS A 166 -12.91 -9.41 -9.51
N GLN A 167 -13.27 -9.77 -8.27
CA GLN A 167 -13.13 -11.12 -7.71
C GLN A 167 -11.71 -11.69 -7.82
N ILE A 168 -10.73 -10.86 -7.45
CA ILE A 168 -9.31 -11.22 -7.45
C ILE A 168 -8.71 -11.14 -6.03
N SER A 169 -9.53 -11.32 -4.99
CA SER A 169 -9.13 -11.17 -3.60
C SER A 169 -8.07 -12.22 -3.20
N ILE A 170 -8.15 -13.45 -3.70
CA ILE A 170 -7.12 -14.48 -3.45
C ILE A 170 -5.76 -14.02 -3.97
N SER A 171 -5.73 -13.50 -5.20
CA SER A 171 -4.53 -12.93 -5.83
C SER A 171 -3.98 -11.75 -5.03
N ALA A 172 -4.85 -10.81 -4.65
CA ALA A 172 -4.47 -9.66 -3.84
C ALA A 172 -3.87 -10.10 -2.49
N VAL A 173 -4.54 -11.01 -1.77
CA VAL A 173 -4.09 -11.50 -0.47
C VAL A 173 -2.78 -12.29 -0.57
N ALA A 174 -2.54 -13.04 -1.66
CA ALA A 174 -1.26 -13.70 -1.88
C ALA A 174 -0.09 -12.71 -1.96
N THR A 175 -0.33 -11.46 -2.37
CA THR A 175 0.71 -10.41 -2.37
C THR A 175 0.94 -9.79 -0.99
N MET A 176 0.06 -10.02 -0.02
CA MET A 176 0.12 -9.37 1.30
C MET A 176 1.23 -9.90 2.22
N ILE A 177 1.93 -10.98 1.81
CA ILE A 177 3.19 -11.40 2.42
C ILE A 177 4.28 -10.30 2.35
N MET A 178 4.09 -9.31 1.47
CA MET A 178 4.87 -8.08 1.41
C MET A 178 4.80 -7.22 2.67
N GLU A 179 3.90 -7.50 3.61
CA GLU A 179 3.80 -6.78 4.89
C GLU A 179 4.78 -7.27 5.96
N VAL A 180 5.46 -8.41 5.76
CA VAL A 180 6.51 -8.90 6.67
C VAL A 180 7.58 -7.84 7.00
N PRO A 181 8.18 -7.12 6.02
CA PRO A 181 9.12 -6.02 6.34
C PRO A 181 8.46 -4.89 7.14
N THR A 182 7.18 -4.56 6.89
CA THR A 182 6.46 -3.57 7.70
C THR A 182 6.36 -4.03 9.14
N LEU A 183 6.04 -5.31 9.38
CA LEU A 183 5.95 -5.88 10.71
C LEU A 183 7.29 -5.76 11.45
N VAL A 184 8.40 -6.15 10.81
CA VAL A 184 9.74 -6.04 11.37
C VAL A 184 10.07 -4.58 11.73
N MET A 185 9.78 -3.66 10.81
CA MET A 185 10.00 -2.23 11.04
C MET A 185 9.14 -1.68 12.19
N ALA A 186 7.85 -2.04 12.22
CA ALA A 186 6.90 -1.53 13.19
C ALA A 186 7.21 -2.04 14.61
N LEU A 187 7.61 -3.31 14.75
CA LEU A 187 8.11 -3.85 16.02
C LEU A 187 9.34 -3.10 16.53
N GLY A 188 10.31 -2.83 15.65
CA GLY A 188 11.49 -2.01 15.99
C GLY A 188 11.20 -0.55 16.35
N ARG A 189 10.00 -0.05 16.02
CA ARG A 189 9.52 1.29 16.39
C ARG A 189 8.79 1.29 17.73
N LEU A 190 8.08 0.21 18.07
CA LEU A 190 7.48 0.01 19.38
C LEU A 190 8.55 -0.21 20.45
N ASP A 191 9.49 -1.12 20.17
CA ASP A 191 10.63 -1.40 21.04
C ASP A 191 11.96 -1.30 20.26
N LYS A 192 12.84 -0.44 20.74
CA LYS A 192 14.18 -0.27 20.16
C LYS A 192 15.01 -1.54 20.27
N SER A 193 14.76 -2.39 21.27
CA SER A 193 15.47 -3.67 21.44
C SER A 193 15.20 -4.64 20.29
N MET A 194 14.01 -4.54 19.67
CA MET A 194 13.59 -5.36 18.54
C MET A 194 14.02 -4.80 17.19
N ARG A 195 14.66 -3.62 17.16
CA ARG A 195 15.07 -2.99 15.91
C ARG A 195 16.22 -3.78 15.26
N ASN A 196 15.97 -4.31 14.07
CA ASN A 196 16.97 -4.99 13.27
C ASN A 196 16.91 -4.54 11.80
N ASP A 197 17.81 -3.62 11.43
CA ASP A 197 17.86 -3.04 10.09
C ASP A 197 18.23 -4.09 9.01
N PHE A 198 19.01 -5.12 9.35
CA PHE A 198 19.34 -6.21 8.42
C PHE A 198 18.14 -7.12 8.16
N LEU A 199 17.40 -7.49 9.20
CA LEU A 199 16.17 -8.28 9.06
C LEU A 199 15.12 -7.51 8.25
N PHE A 200 14.96 -6.21 8.50
CA PHE A 200 14.10 -5.35 7.70
C PHE A 200 14.53 -5.34 6.22
N GLY A 201 15.81 -5.05 5.94
CA GLY A 201 16.31 -4.96 4.57
C GLY A 201 16.19 -6.29 3.80
N SER A 202 16.52 -7.40 4.45
CA SER A 202 16.44 -8.74 3.83
C SER A 202 15.01 -9.16 3.55
N THR A 203 14.08 -8.99 4.50
CA THR A 203 12.66 -9.29 4.29
C THR A 203 12.04 -8.36 3.24
N PHE A 204 12.39 -7.07 3.23
CA PHE A 204 11.92 -6.13 2.21
C PHE A 204 12.37 -6.56 0.83
N PHE A 205 13.66 -6.87 0.65
CA PHE A 205 14.18 -7.33 -0.62
C PHE A 205 13.50 -8.63 -1.09
N ALA A 206 13.39 -9.61 -0.19
CA ALA A 206 12.81 -10.91 -0.52
C ALA A 206 11.34 -10.81 -0.93
N THR A 207 10.50 -10.10 -0.16
CA THR A 207 9.04 -10.09 -0.41
C THR A 207 8.61 -8.99 -1.36
N ARG A 208 9.12 -7.76 -1.22
CA ARG A 208 8.66 -6.60 -2.00
C ARG A 208 9.36 -6.43 -3.34
N ILE A 209 10.56 -6.98 -3.51
CA ILE A 209 11.32 -6.89 -4.76
C ILE A 209 11.33 -8.23 -5.49
N VAL A 210 11.89 -9.28 -4.89
CA VAL A 210 12.05 -10.59 -5.57
C VAL A 210 10.70 -11.26 -5.77
N TYR A 211 9.94 -11.50 -4.69
CA TYR A 211 8.65 -12.18 -4.80
C TYR A 211 7.66 -11.40 -5.66
N LEU A 212 7.48 -10.09 -5.42
CA LEU A 212 6.60 -9.26 -6.27
C LEU A 212 7.08 -9.22 -7.73
N GLY A 213 8.39 -9.20 -7.99
CA GLY A 213 8.93 -9.21 -9.35
C GLY A 213 8.64 -10.52 -10.09
N ILE A 214 8.82 -11.65 -9.42
CA ILE A 214 8.45 -12.97 -9.95
C ILE A 214 6.93 -13.04 -10.15
N TYR A 215 6.15 -12.51 -9.20
CA TYR A 215 4.69 -12.46 -9.29
C TYR A 215 4.21 -11.68 -10.50
N ILE A 216 4.74 -10.48 -10.71
CA ILE A 216 4.50 -9.66 -11.89
C ILE A 216 4.93 -10.41 -13.15
N TYR A 217 6.12 -11.00 -13.20
CA TYR A 217 6.54 -11.76 -14.39
C TYR A 217 5.57 -12.92 -14.71
N LYS A 218 5.16 -13.68 -13.69
CA LYS A 218 4.26 -14.82 -13.84
C LYS A 218 2.86 -14.44 -14.27
N LEU A 219 2.30 -13.37 -13.70
CA LEU A 219 1.04 -12.81 -14.17
C LEU A 219 1.10 -12.50 -15.69
N MET A 220 2.26 -12.07 -16.23
CA MET A 220 2.41 -11.63 -17.64
C MET A 220 2.42 -12.84 -18.55
N CYS A 221 3.04 -13.92 -18.09
CA CYS A 221 3.12 -15.18 -18.81
C CYS A 221 1.80 -15.96 -18.76
N ASP A 222 1.16 -16.05 -17.59
CA ASP A 222 0.13 -17.06 -17.34
C ASP A 222 -1.29 -16.58 -17.68
N VAL A 223 -1.57 -15.26 -17.59
CA VAL A 223 -2.97 -14.78 -17.56
C VAL A 223 -3.35 -13.89 -18.75
N SER A 224 -2.38 -13.23 -19.40
CA SER A 224 -2.50 -12.27 -20.54
C SER A 224 -2.17 -10.82 -20.14
N PRO A 225 -1.54 -10.02 -21.03
CA PRO A 225 -1.31 -8.58 -20.81
C PRO A 225 -2.60 -7.74 -20.67
N ARG A 226 -3.77 -8.30 -21.00
CA ARG A 226 -5.08 -7.64 -20.84
C ARG A 226 -5.63 -7.67 -19.41
N VAL A 227 -4.93 -8.32 -18.49
CA VAL A 227 -5.38 -8.51 -17.12
C VAL A 227 -5.27 -7.19 -16.36
N VAL A 228 -6.36 -6.80 -15.71
CA VAL A 228 -6.54 -5.48 -15.10
C VAL A 228 -5.69 -5.28 -13.83
N VAL A 229 -4.83 -6.24 -13.46
CA VAL A 229 -3.99 -6.22 -12.24
C VAL A 229 -2.70 -5.40 -12.43
N TRP A 230 -2.20 -5.26 -13.66
CA TRP A 230 -0.96 -4.53 -13.98
C TRP A 230 -0.90 -3.08 -13.51
N PRO A 231 -1.98 -2.28 -13.68
CA PRO A 231 -1.99 -0.89 -13.25
C PRO A 231 -1.81 -0.72 -11.74
N VAL A 232 -1.98 -1.78 -10.94
CA VAL A 232 -1.73 -1.76 -9.49
C VAL A 232 -0.33 -2.28 -9.16
N CYS A 233 0.06 -3.42 -9.72
CA CYS A 233 1.33 -4.08 -9.35
C CYS A 233 2.57 -3.32 -9.84
N LEU A 234 2.55 -2.74 -11.05
CA LEU A 234 3.72 -2.04 -11.59
C LEU A 234 4.04 -0.75 -10.80
N PRO A 235 3.07 0.13 -10.49
CA PRO A 235 3.34 1.27 -9.61
C PRO A 235 3.78 0.86 -8.21
N ALA A 236 3.21 -0.22 -7.65
CA ALA A 236 3.65 -0.75 -6.37
C ALA A 236 5.12 -1.19 -6.40
N MET A 237 5.54 -1.90 -7.45
CA MET A 237 6.94 -2.28 -7.65
C MET A 237 7.86 -1.06 -7.77
N ALA A 238 7.49 -0.06 -8.56
CA ALA A 238 8.26 1.17 -8.70
C ALA A 238 8.44 1.88 -7.35
N LEU A 239 7.38 1.96 -6.55
CA LEU A 239 7.41 2.53 -5.20
C LEU A 239 8.33 1.73 -4.27
N HIS A 240 8.27 0.40 -4.32
CA HIS A 240 9.15 -0.45 -3.51
C HIS A 240 10.63 -0.30 -3.87
N LEU A 241 10.94 -0.21 -5.17
CA LEU A 241 12.30 0.07 -5.63
C LEU A 241 12.80 1.44 -5.13
N PHE A 242 11.95 2.48 -5.20
CA PHE A 242 12.26 3.80 -4.66
C PHE A 242 12.59 3.76 -3.17
N TRP A 243 11.74 3.12 -2.36
CA TRP A 243 11.95 3.03 -0.92
C TRP A 243 13.17 2.20 -0.57
N PHE A 244 13.40 1.10 -1.29
CA PHE A 244 14.59 0.28 -1.04
C PHE A 244 15.87 1.03 -1.39
N GLN A 245 15.89 1.79 -2.50
CA GLN A 245 17.00 2.68 -2.82
C GLN A 245 17.27 3.69 -1.70
N GLY A 246 16.22 4.35 -1.19
CA GLY A 246 16.33 5.29 -0.07
C GLY A 246 16.89 4.63 1.20
N PHE A 247 16.46 3.40 1.50
CA PHE A 247 17.00 2.61 2.60
C PHE A 247 18.49 2.30 2.42
N ILE A 248 18.91 1.83 1.24
CA ILE A 248 20.33 1.54 0.95
C ILE A 248 21.18 2.80 1.10
N GLN A 249 20.74 3.94 0.54
CA GLN A 249 21.42 5.22 0.69
C GLN A 249 21.53 5.67 2.15
N GLN A 250 20.51 5.40 2.98
CA GLN A 250 20.59 5.68 4.41
C GLN A 250 21.63 4.80 5.10
N GLN A 251 21.66 3.50 4.80
CA GLN A 251 22.65 2.58 5.37
C GLN A 251 24.08 2.95 4.96
N MET A 252 24.29 3.39 3.72
CA MET A 252 25.59 3.91 3.25
C MET A 252 26.04 5.12 4.07
N ARG A 253 25.15 6.11 4.27
CA ARG A 253 25.46 7.32 5.05
C ARG A 253 25.82 7.01 6.50
N LEU A 254 25.12 6.07 7.12
CA LEU A 254 25.42 5.62 8.49
C LEU A 254 26.78 4.92 8.57
N ARG A 255 27.15 4.15 7.53
CA ARG A 255 28.46 3.51 7.45
C ARG A 255 29.60 4.52 7.28
N THR A 256 29.47 5.50 6.38
CA THR A 256 30.51 6.53 6.19
C THR A 256 30.81 7.26 7.51
N ARG A 257 29.76 7.61 8.27
CA ARG A 257 29.91 8.21 9.61
C ARG A 257 30.58 7.27 10.61
N SER A 258 30.34 5.96 10.51
CA SER A 258 30.96 4.96 11.39
C SER A 258 32.42 4.64 11.01
N SER A 259 32.78 4.71 9.72
CA SER A 259 34.15 4.53 9.26
C SER A 259 35.01 5.76 9.56
N GLU A 260 34.44 6.96 9.46
CA GLU A 260 35.06 8.19 9.96
C GLU A 260 35.27 8.14 11.49
N ALA A 261 34.44 7.38 12.20
CA ALA A 261 34.56 7.10 13.63
C ALA A 261 35.42 5.86 13.97
N GLY A 262 36.09 5.23 13.00
CA GLY A 262 37.12 4.21 13.24
C GLY A 262 36.69 2.74 13.41
N GLY A 263 35.51 2.30 12.94
CA GLY A 263 35.05 0.91 13.07
C GLY A 263 35.05 0.10 11.75
N SER A 264 35.84 -0.98 11.68
CA SER A 264 35.83 -1.99 10.59
C SER A 264 35.11 -3.27 11.04
N LEU A 265 34.34 -3.94 10.14
CA LEU A 265 34.32 -5.42 9.92
C LEU A 265 33.17 -6.00 9.04
N TRP A 266 32.33 -5.25 8.29
CA TRP A 266 31.16 -5.84 7.58
C TRP A 266 31.21 -5.78 6.04
N THR A 267 32.33 -6.19 5.44
CA THR A 267 32.63 -5.96 4.01
C THR A 267 32.01 -6.99 3.04
N LEU A 268 31.56 -8.18 3.47
CA LEU A 268 31.33 -9.28 2.51
C LEU A 268 29.89 -9.46 1.98
N THR A 269 28.85 -8.88 2.59
CA THR A 269 27.46 -9.06 2.11
C THR A 269 27.03 -8.02 1.06
N TYR A 270 27.85 -7.00 0.78
CA TYR A 270 27.43 -5.77 0.08
C TYR A 270 27.69 -5.77 -1.44
N ILE A 271 28.55 -6.64 -1.97
CA ILE A 271 28.98 -6.62 -3.38
C ILE A 271 27.85 -7.04 -4.34
N PHE A 272 26.79 -7.70 -3.88
CA PHE A 272 25.72 -8.19 -4.76
C PHE A 272 24.65 -7.15 -5.16
N PHE A 273 24.52 -6.01 -4.47
CA PHE A 273 23.33 -5.15 -4.61
C PHE A 273 23.56 -3.75 -5.22
N VAL A 274 24.80 -3.31 -5.47
CA VAL A 274 25.11 -1.88 -5.66
C VAL A 274 25.22 -1.44 -7.12
N ASN A 275 25.21 -2.34 -8.10
CA ASN A 275 25.48 -2.01 -9.51
C ASN A 275 24.25 -2.05 -10.45
N ILE A 276 23.06 -1.66 -9.98
CA ILE A 276 21.91 -1.44 -10.87
C ILE A 276 21.62 0.07 -10.98
N PRO A 277 22.07 0.76 -12.05
CA PRO A 277 21.69 2.14 -12.30
C PRO A 277 20.23 2.19 -12.77
N PHE A 278 19.30 2.45 -11.85
CA PHE A 278 17.89 2.66 -12.18
C PHE A 278 17.62 4.14 -12.45
N LYS A 279 17.41 4.52 -13.72
CA LYS A 279 17.07 5.90 -14.12
C LYS A 279 15.55 6.10 -14.10
N TRP A 280 15.08 6.98 -13.22
CA TRP A 280 13.66 7.37 -13.06
C TRP A 280 12.99 7.87 -14.36
N GLU A 281 13.78 8.42 -15.27
CA GLU A 281 13.34 8.88 -16.59
C GLU A 281 12.66 7.75 -17.39
N SER A 282 13.09 6.50 -17.22
CA SER A 282 12.55 5.35 -17.95
C SER A 282 11.16 4.92 -17.47
N LEU A 283 10.85 5.05 -16.18
CA LEU A 283 9.50 4.76 -15.64
C LEU A 283 8.50 5.84 -16.03
N MET A 284 8.91 7.11 -15.98
CA MET A 284 8.08 8.23 -16.41
C MET A 284 7.80 8.15 -17.92
N TRP A 285 8.81 7.74 -18.70
CA TRP A 285 8.65 7.46 -20.13
C TRP A 285 7.70 6.27 -20.38
N PHE A 286 7.81 5.19 -19.61
CA PHE A 286 6.91 4.03 -19.71
C PHE A 286 5.45 4.38 -19.38
N TRP A 287 5.22 5.16 -18.32
CA TRP A 287 3.88 5.64 -17.96
C TRP A 287 3.29 6.58 -19.04
N LEU A 288 4.08 7.53 -19.54
CA LEU A 288 3.69 8.43 -20.64
C LEU A 288 3.50 7.69 -21.97
N HIS A 289 4.20 6.57 -22.16
CA HIS A 289 4.05 5.71 -23.34
C HIS A 289 2.74 4.93 -23.27
N LEU A 290 2.39 4.37 -22.10
CA LEU A 290 1.11 3.67 -21.88
C LEU A 290 -0.11 4.59 -22.07
N GLU A 291 0.01 5.86 -21.67
CA GLU A 291 -1.03 6.89 -21.89
C GLU A 291 -1.19 7.21 -23.38
N LYS A 292 -0.09 7.23 -24.15
CA LYS A 292 -0.12 7.49 -25.60
C LYS A 292 -0.57 6.32 -26.46
N THR A 293 -0.34 5.08 -26.01
CA THR A 293 -0.69 3.88 -26.80
C THR A 293 -2.13 3.40 -26.59
N GLY A 294 -2.96 4.13 -25.83
CA GLY A 294 -4.38 3.78 -25.64
C GLY A 294 -4.60 2.46 -24.90
N GLY A 295 -3.63 2.03 -24.09
CA GLY A 295 -3.69 0.77 -23.32
C GLY A 295 -4.60 0.84 -22.08
N ILE A 296 -5.29 1.96 -21.88
CA ILE A 296 -6.28 2.17 -20.84
C ILE A 296 -7.56 2.64 -21.55
N SER A 297 -8.29 1.68 -22.11
CA SER A 297 -9.69 1.83 -22.50
C SER A 297 -10.50 0.75 -21.82
#